data_AF-A0A2J6N0K7-F1
#
_entry.id   AF-A0A2J6N0K7-F1
#
_cell.length_a   1.000
_cell.length_b   1.000
_cell.length_c   1.000
_cell.angle_alpha   90.00
_cell.angle_beta   90.00
_cell.angle_gamma   90.00
#
_symmetry.space_group_name_H-M   'P 1'
#
loop_
_entity.id
_entity.type
_entity.pdbx_description
1 polymer ?
#
loop_
_entity_poly.entity_id
_entity_poly.type
_entity_poly.pdbx_seq_one_letter_code
_entity_poly.pdbx_strand_id
1 'polypeptide(L)'
;MIKTIEKDKTLLVDGPASVTVVSGRVEVFGAVISGKGRVVIREGKRLPFNAKEKAEFDISLGENANVEEVEGSTIPQSWANAANEVLRLQTRPAMVMVIGTVDSGKSSFCTYIVNKLLLEKRRVAVLDGDLGQSDIGPPCSVAYNFVAKPVTDLFHLEAKNAFFVGVTSPSKAIDKVIEGLVLLKKEILEGSPDIIVINTDGWVEGEDAVNYKIRLVKELSPDTVLCINQNDAITPLIKLLENSKKLVIESPPTIKQRSREKRKSLRELGYIKYLKNAKVQSIPLGWVNVEGNELLNLSRISDKGRRAKIIYDLLGMKPLHFVELRDKICVVIGKSRWISDENIRKVEHFVEKRVEIIRKGQEEGALTALYSDDRRFLGIGVLQEVDYSRKTLKILTPVSKEIATVAVGKVRLDKNLREIPPSNDEGQQGLTYIQRLF
;
A
#
# COMPACT_ATOMS: atom_id res chain seq x y z
N MET A 1 -6.30 -14.02 -30.01
CA MET A 1 -5.33 -14.59 -30.98
C MET A 1 -4.89 -15.94 -30.43
N ILE A 2 -4.81 -16.96 -31.28
CA ILE A 2 -4.35 -18.28 -30.86
C ILE A 2 -2.85 -18.38 -31.11
N LYS A 3 -2.09 -18.88 -30.13
CA LYS A 3 -0.64 -19.11 -30.27
C LYS A 3 -0.27 -20.46 -29.68
N THR A 4 0.49 -21.26 -30.42
CA THR A 4 1.06 -22.52 -29.95
C THR A 4 2.52 -22.31 -29.60
N ILE A 5 2.93 -22.84 -28.45
CA ILE A 5 4.30 -22.75 -27.92
C ILE A 5 4.80 -24.17 -27.66
N GLU A 6 5.99 -24.47 -28.16
CA GLU A 6 6.63 -25.76 -27.96
C GLU A 6 7.12 -25.92 -26.51
N LYS A 7 7.37 -27.17 -26.12
CA LYS A 7 7.91 -27.50 -24.79
C LYS A 7 9.22 -26.75 -24.51
N ASP A 8 9.41 -26.37 -23.25
CA ASP A 8 10.59 -25.68 -22.71
C ASP A 8 10.77 -24.23 -23.21
N LYS A 9 9.84 -23.70 -23.99
CA LYS A 9 9.76 -22.28 -24.32
C LYS A 9 8.88 -21.51 -23.34
N THR A 10 9.07 -20.19 -23.30
CA THR A 10 8.26 -19.30 -22.46
C THR A 10 7.59 -18.23 -23.30
N LEU A 11 6.28 -18.05 -23.08
CA LEU A 11 5.51 -16.94 -23.61
C LEU A 11 5.43 -15.83 -22.56
N LEU A 12 6.04 -14.69 -22.86
CA LEU A 12 5.97 -13.48 -22.03
C LEU A 12 4.80 -12.61 -22.50
N VAL A 13 3.87 -12.31 -21.60
CA VAL A 13 2.69 -11.51 -21.91
C VAL A 13 2.65 -10.28 -21.02
N ASP A 14 2.70 -9.09 -21.64
CA ASP A 14 2.52 -7.81 -20.98
C ASP A 14 1.03 -7.47 -20.86
N GLY A 15 0.60 -7.00 -19.70
CA GLY A 15 -0.77 -6.54 -19.49
C GLY A 15 -0.99 -5.09 -19.94
N PRO A 16 -2.24 -4.68 -20.20
CA PRO A 16 -3.47 -5.40 -19.89
C PRO A 16 -3.79 -6.50 -20.90
N ALA A 17 -3.94 -7.74 -20.44
CA ALA A 17 -4.21 -8.90 -21.30
C ALA A 17 -4.96 -10.00 -20.54
N SER A 18 -5.55 -10.95 -21.27
CA SER A 18 -5.98 -12.22 -20.69
C SER A 18 -5.53 -13.39 -21.56
N VAL A 19 -5.00 -14.42 -20.93
CA VAL A 19 -4.47 -15.63 -21.57
C VAL A 19 -5.24 -16.83 -21.06
N THR A 20 -5.84 -17.59 -21.96
CA THR A 20 -6.50 -18.87 -21.65
C THR A 20 -5.62 -20.01 -22.17
N VAL A 21 -5.25 -20.95 -21.32
CA VAL A 21 -4.48 -22.15 -21.70
C VAL A 21 -5.43 -23.19 -22.30
N VAL A 22 -5.57 -23.22 -23.62
CA VAL A 22 -6.52 -24.10 -24.34
C VAL A 22 -6.14 -25.56 -24.17
N SER A 23 -4.84 -25.88 -24.33
CA SER A 23 -4.29 -27.22 -24.19
C SER A 23 -2.84 -27.19 -23.68
N GLY A 24 -2.36 -28.32 -23.19
CA GLY A 24 -1.01 -28.49 -22.62
C GLY A 24 -0.91 -28.15 -21.13
N ARG A 25 0.32 -28.16 -20.63
CA ARG A 25 0.68 -27.87 -19.23
C ARG A 25 1.68 -26.73 -19.17
N VAL A 26 1.33 -25.68 -18.41
CA VAL A 26 2.11 -24.43 -18.35
C VAL A 26 2.37 -24.05 -16.89
N GLU A 27 3.55 -23.52 -16.61
CA GLU A 27 3.91 -22.94 -15.31
C GLU A 27 3.97 -21.41 -15.40
N VAL A 28 3.27 -20.72 -14.50
CA VAL A 28 3.30 -19.26 -14.35
C VAL A 28 3.72 -18.93 -12.93
N PHE A 29 4.93 -18.39 -12.77
CA PHE A 29 5.54 -18.14 -11.46
C PHE A 29 5.35 -19.32 -10.48
N GLY A 30 5.66 -20.55 -10.86
CA GLY A 30 5.50 -21.71 -9.97
C GLY A 30 4.10 -22.33 -9.94
N ALA A 31 3.06 -21.62 -10.38
CA ALA A 31 1.70 -22.16 -10.46
C ALA A 31 1.53 -22.99 -11.74
N VAL A 32 1.11 -24.24 -11.60
CA VAL A 32 0.82 -25.11 -12.76
C VAL A 32 -0.62 -24.89 -13.23
N ILE A 33 -0.78 -24.57 -14.50
CA ILE A 33 -2.06 -24.31 -15.16
C ILE A 33 -2.26 -25.36 -16.26
N SER A 34 -3.42 -26.01 -16.21
CA SER A 34 -3.88 -26.96 -17.23
C SER A 34 -5.41 -26.86 -17.35
N GLY A 35 -5.97 -27.29 -18.49
CA GLY A 35 -7.42 -27.44 -18.66
C GLY A 35 -8.22 -26.14 -18.76
N LYS A 36 -7.93 -25.28 -19.75
CA LYS A 36 -8.69 -24.03 -20.05
C LYS A 36 -8.66 -22.97 -18.95
N GLY A 37 -7.63 -22.97 -18.10
CA GLY A 37 -7.42 -21.92 -17.10
C GLY A 37 -7.19 -20.55 -17.75
N ARG A 38 -7.95 -19.53 -17.32
CA ARG A 38 -7.81 -18.14 -17.77
C ARG A 38 -7.03 -17.32 -16.74
N VAL A 39 -6.00 -16.63 -17.20
CA VAL A 39 -5.16 -15.72 -16.41
C VAL A 39 -5.34 -14.30 -16.93
N VAL A 40 -5.65 -13.37 -16.03
CA VAL A 40 -5.71 -11.93 -16.35
C VAL A 40 -4.40 -11.29 -15.94
N ILE A 41 -3.79 -10.53 -16.85
CA ILE A 41 -2.56 -9.79 -16.64
C ILE A 41 -2.91 -8.31 -16.55
N ARG A 42 -2.65 -7.68 -15.40
CA ARG A 42 -2.92 -6.26 -15.18
C ARG A 42 -1.94 -5.38 -15.94
N GLU A 43 -2.40 -4.20 -16.30
CA GLU A 43 -1.57 -3.18 -16.94
C GLU A 43 -0.27 -2.95 -16.17
N GLY A 44 0.88 -3.04 -16.85
CA GLY A 44 2.20 -2.83 -16.24
C GLY A 44 2.81 -4.05 -15.55
N LYS A 45 2.11 -5.19 -15.51
CA LYS A 45 2.68 -6.48 -15.12
C LYS A 45 3.02 -7.29 -16.38
N ARG A 46 4.03 -8.15 -16.28
CA ARG A 46 4.44 -9.13 -17.30
C ARG A 46 4.46 -10.50 -16.65
N LEU A 47 3.77 -11.47 -17.24
CA LEU A 47 3.72 -12.85 -16.73
C LEU A 47 4.42 -13.80 -17.70
N PRO A 48 5.30 -14.70 -17.20
CA PRO A 48 5.91 -15.76 -17.99
C PRO A 48 5.05 -17.03 -17.96
N PHE A 49 4.64 -17.49 -19.13
CA PHE A 49 3.93 -18.75 -19.34
C PHE A 49 4.93 -19.77 -19.88
N ASN A 50 5.59 -20.51 -18.99
CA ASN A 50 6.59 -21.51 -19.36
C ASN A 50 5.91 -22.85 -19.70
N ALA A 51 6.03 -23.28 -20.95
CA ALA A 51 5.40 -24.50 -21.45
C ALA A 51 6.19 -25.74 -20.97
N LYS A 52 5.58 -26.59 -20.14
CA LYS A 52 6.17 -27.88 -19.71
C LYS A 52 5.93 -28.99 -20.73
N GLU A 53 4.91 -28.80 -21.54
CA GLU A 53 4.50 -29.60 -22.68
C GLU A 53 4.07 -28.62 -23.78
N LYS A 54 3.96 -29.08 -25.03
CA LYS A 54 3.40 -28.26 -26.11
C LYS A 54 2.04 -27.71 -25.68
N ALA A 55 1.90 -26.39 -25.71
CA ALA A 55 0.75 -25.69 -25.16
C ALA A 55 0.16 -24.70 -26.16
N GLU A 56 -1.17 -24.62 -26.18
CA GLU A 56 -1.92 -23.69 -27.00
C GLU A 56 -2.59 -22.64 -26.11
N PHE A 57 -2.47 -21.37 -26.50
CA PHE A 57 -2.98 -20.23 -25.77
C PHE A 57 -3.98 -19.46 -26.63
N ASP A 58 -5.10 -19.07 -26.04
CA ASP A 58 -5.96 -18.02 -26.57
C ASP A 58 -5.70 -16.72 -25.79
N ILE A 59 -5.18 -15.73 -26.49
CA ILE A 59 -4.65 -14.49 -25.92
C ILE A 59 -5.52 -13.32 -26.40
N SER A 60 -6.08 -12.58 -25.46
CA SER A 60 -6.74 -11.30 -25.70
C SER A 60 -5.83 -10.18 -25.19
N LEU A 61 -5.34 -9.35 -26.10
CA LEU A 61 -4.47 -8.21 -25.78
C LEU A 61 -5.29 -6.93 -25.69
N GLY A 62 -5.06 -6.16 -24.63
CA GLY A 62 -5.53 -4.79 -24.50
C GLY A 62 -4.55 -3.79 -25.09
N GLU A 63 -4.83 -2.51 -24.86
CA GLU A 63 -4.02 -1.41 -25.36
C GLU A 63 -2.60 -1.44 -24.79
N ASN A 64 -1.58 -1.27 -25.63
CA ASN A 64 -0.15 -1.31 -25.27
C ASN A 64 0.35 -2.64 -24.69
N ALA A 65 -0.43 -3.72 -24.79
CA ALA A 65 0.00 -5.07 -24.45
C ALA A 65 0.87 -5.67 -25.55
N ASN A 66 1.84 -6.48 -25.17
CA ASN A 66 2.76 -7.15 -26.08
C ASN A 66 2.94 -8.62 -25.68
N VAL A 67 3.28 -9.44 -26.67
CA VAL A 67 3.54 -10.87 -26.50
C VAL A 67 4.88 -11.19 -27.15
N GLU A 68 5.73 -11.88 -26.40
CA GLU A 68 7.07 -12.27 -26.84
C GLU A 68 7.28 -13.75 -26.49
N GLU A 69 7.89 -14.49 -27.41
CA GLU A 69 8.29 -15.88 -27.16
C GLU A 69 9.80 -15.93 -27.01
N VAL A 70 10.26 -16.63 -25.99
CA VAL A 70 11.68 -16.82 -25.71
C VAL A 70 11.98 -18.28 -25.44
N GLU A 71 13.18 -18.70 -25.80
CA GLU A 71 13.69 -20.04 -25.50
C GLU A 71 13.98 -20.19 -23.99
N GLY A 72 13.66 -21.35 -23.44
CA GLY A 72 13.95 -21.66 -22.04
C GLY A 72 13.02 -20.99 -21.03
N SER A 73 13.32 -21.18 -19.75
CA SER A 73 12.65 -20.54 -18.61
C SER A 73 13.20 -19.14 -18.37
N THR A 74 12.33 -18.16 -18.15
CA THR A 74 12.73 -16.80 -17.75
C THR A 74 12.80 -16.62 -16.24
N ILE A 75 12.52 -17.66 -15.46
CA ILE A 75 12.71 -17.66 -14.01
C ILE A 75 14.20 -17.91 -13.73
N PRO A 76 14.91 -17.01 -13.02
CA PRO A 76 16.31 -17.22 -12.69
C PRO A 76 16.55 -18.49 -11.88
N GLN A 77 17.65 -19.20 -12.15
CA GLN A 77 18.02 -20.40 -11.38
C GLN A 77 18.25 -20.06 -9.90
N SER A 78 18.73 -18.85 -9.61
CA SER A 78 18.88 -18.32 -8.24
C SER A 78 17.56 -18.29 -7.47
N TRP A 79 16.41 -18.12 -8.13
CA TRP A 79 15.09 -18.18 -7.48
C TRP A 79 14.72 -19.60 -7.06
N ALA A 80 14.96 -20.59 -7.93
CA ALA A 80 14.73 -22.00 -7.62
C ALA A 80 15.63 -22.46 -6.45
N ASN A 81 16.90 -22.06 -6.47
CA ASN A 81 17.84 -22.35 -5.39
C ASN A 81 17.38 -21.73 -4.07
N ALA A 82 16.94 -20.46 -4.08
CA ALA A 82 16.41 -19.81 -2.87
C ALA A 82 15.14 -20.49 -2.34
N ALA A 83 14.22 -20.92 -3.22
CA ALA A 83 13.04 -21.67 -2.80
C ALA A 83 13.41 -23.00 -2.11
N ASN A 84 14.40 -23.72 -2.64
CA ASN A 84 14.92 -24.95 -2.03
C ASN A 84 15.58 -24.71 -0.67
N GLU A 85 16.36 -23.63 -0.54
CA GLU A 85 16.96 -23.24 0.74
C GLU A 85 15.91 -22.88 1.80
N VAL A 86 14.84 -22.19 1.41
CA VAL A 86 13.72 -21.88 2.30
C VAL A 86 12.98 -23.15 2.73
N LEU A 87 12.77 -24.12 1.83
CA LEU A 87 12.14 -25.41 2.15
C LEU A 87 12.94 -26.24 3.16
N ARG A 88 14.28 -26.08 3.17
CA ARG A 88 15.20 -26.78 4.08
C ARG A 88 15.27 -26.16 5.48
N LEU A 89 14.73 -24.96 5.68
CA LEU A 89 14.69 -24.33 7.00
C LEU A 89 13.93 -25.23 7.97
N GLN A 90 14.54 -25.48 9.13
CA GLN A 90 13.97 -26.33 10.18
C GLN A 90 13.09 -25.53 11.16
N THR A 91 13.28 -24.20 11.25
CA THR A 91 12.45 -23.32 12.07
C THR A 91 10.98 -23.39 11.65
N ARG A 92 10.06 -23.43 12.63
CA ARG A 92 8.61 -23.38 12.41
C ARG A 92 7.97 -22.40 13.39
N PRO A 93 7.34 -21.31 12.90
CA PRO A 93 7.36 -20.82 11.52
C PRO A 93 8.73 -20.30 11.10
N ALA A 94 9.13 -20.56 9.86
CA ALA A 94 10.27 -19.86 9.25
C ALA A 94 9.83 -18.54 8.64
N MET A 95 10.62 -17.49 8.81
CA MET A 95 10.33 -16.15 8.30
C MET A 95 11.33 -15.73 7.25
N VAL A 96 10.84 -15.36 6.08
CA VAL A 96 11.66 -15.02 4.92
C VAL A 96 11.28 -13.64 4.43
N MET A 97 12.23 -12.71 4.44
CA MET A 97 12.00 -11.33 4.01
C MET A 97 12.64 -11.07 2.65
N VAL A 98 11.91 -10.46 1.72
CA VAL A 98 12.41 -10.12 0.38
C VAL A 98 12.70 -8.62 0.29
N ILE A 99 13.94 -8.26 -0.05
CA ILE A 99 14.42 -6.87 -0.20
C ILE A 99 15.00 -6.68 -1.60
N GLY A 100 14.84 -5.48 -2.17
CA GLY A 100 15.37 -5.11 -3.48
C GLY A 100 14.81 -3.77 -3.96
N THR A 101 15.44 -3.18 -4.97
CA THR A 101 15.00 -1.92 -5.60
C THR A 101 13.59 -2.02 -6.19
N VAL A 102 13.01 -0.86 -6.51
CA VAL A 102 11.76 -0.80 -7.28
C VAL A 102 11.95 -1.55 -8.62
N ASP A 103 10.94 -2.33 -9.02
CA ASP A 103 10.95 -3.12 -10.26
C ASP A 103 12.12 -4.14 -10.37
N SER A 104 12.61 -4.66 -9.25
CA SER A 104 13.56 -5.80 -9.25
C SER A 104 12.90 -7.18 -9.36
N GLY A 105 11.56 -7.26 -9.33
CA GLY A 105 10.83 -8.53 -9.38
C GLY A 105 10.43 -9.13 -8.02
N LYS A 106 10.49 -8.37 -6.92
CA LYS A 106 10.09 -8.81 -5.56
C LYS A 106 8.73 -9.50 -5.50
N SER A 107 7.67 -8.86 -6.01
CA SER A 107 6.32 -9.41 -6.03
C SER A 107 6.23 -10.71 -6.84
N SER A 108 6.92 -10.77 -7.98
CA SER A 108 6.99 -11.95 -8.85
C SER A 108 7.71 -13.10 -8.15
N PHE A 109 8.81 -12.79 -7.44
CA PHE A 109 9.53 -13.78 -6.64
C PHE A 109 8.72 -14.27 -5.46
N CYS A 110 8.02 -13.37 -4.74
CA CYS A 110 7.10 -13.75 -3.66
C CYS A 110 6.00 -14.68 -4.19
N THR A 111 5.42 -14.38 -5.35
CA THR A 111 4.44 -15.26 -6.02
C THR A 111 5.05 -16.63 -6.33
N TYR A 112 6.26 -16.64 -6.90
CA TYR A 112 7.00 -17.85 -7.22
C TYR A 112 7.27 -18.74 -6.01
N ILE A 113 7.88 -18.18 -4.96
CA ILE A 113 8.26 -18.95 -3.78
C ILE A 113 7.01 -19.46 -3.04
N VAL A 114 5.97 -18.64 -2.90
CA VAL A 114 4.69 -19.07 -2.30
C VAL A 114 4.14 -20.29 -3.04
N ASN A 115 4.09 -20.27 -4.36
CA ASN A 115 3.61 -21.41 -5.14
C ASN A 115 4.47 -22.66 -4.96
N LYS A 116 5.79 -22.54 -4.91
CA LYS A 116 6.69 -23.67 -4.63
C LYS A 116 6.49 -24.25 -3.23
N LEU A 117 6.33 -23.40 -2.23
CA LEU A 117 6.08 -23.82 -0.86
C LEU A 117 4.73 -24.54 -0.71
N LEU A 118 3.69 -24.06 -1.42
CA LEU A 118 2.37 -24.71 -1.44
C LEU A 118 2.39 -26.09 -2.11
N LEU A 119 3.19 -26.28 -3.17
CA LEU A 119 3.37 -27.59 -3.80
C LEU A 119 3.93 -28.61 -2.81
N GLU A 120 4.81 -28.19 -1.92
CA GLU A 120 5.35 -28.99 -0.81
C GLU A 120 4.42 -29.02 0.43
N LYS A 121 3.14 -28.67 0.24
CA LYS A 121 2.08 -28.67 1.26
C LYS A 121 2.39 -27.85 2.51
N ARG A 122 3.25 -26.82 2.39
CA ARG A 122 3.50 -25.87 3.48
C ARG A 122 2.32 -24.94 3.65
N ARG A 123 1.99 -24.61 4.90
CA ARG A 123 1.04 -23.56 5.23
C ARG A 123 1.74 -22.20 5.20
N VAL A 124 1.49 -21.44 4.14
CA VAL A 124 2.20 -20.18 3.86
C VAL A 124 1.32 -18.98 4.17
N ALA A 125 1.85 -18.05 4.97
CA ALA A 125 1.33 -16.69 5.08
C ALA A 125 2.21 -15.73 4.28
N VAL A 126 1.59 -14.74 3.65
CA VAL A 126 2.30 -13.64 3.00
C VAL A 126 1.96 -12.35 3.73
N LEU A 127 2.98 -11.64 4.20
CA LEU A 127 2.90 -10.33 4.80
C LEU A 127 3.44 -9.30 3.80
N ASP A 128 2.60 -8.37 3.38
CA ASP A 128 2.91 -7.38 2.37
C ASP A 128 3.14 -6.00 3.01
N GLY A 129 4.37 -5.51 2.88
CA GLY A 129 4.83 -4.23 3.39
C GLY A 129 4.98 -3.13 2.33
N ASP A 130 4.57 -3.35 1.08
CA ASP A 130 4.61 -2.30 0.05
C ASP A 130 3.37 -1.40 0.12
N LEU A 131 3.53 -0.21 0.68
CA LEU A 131 2.46 0.78 0.78
C LEU A 131 2.02 1.35 -0.58
N GLY A 132 2.93 1.39 -1.55
CA GLY A 132 2.74 2.08 -2.82
C GLY A 132 2.15 1.18 -3.89
N GLN A 133 2.49 -0.09 -3.90
CA GLN A 133 1.97 -1.10 -4.84
C GLN A 133 1.63 -2.38 -4.07
N SER A 134 0.78 -2.26 -3.05
CA SER A 134 0.36 -3.43 -2.28
C SER A 134 -0.23 -4.51 -3.21
N ASP A 135 0.31 -5.71 -3.09
CA ASP A 135 -0.15 -6.88 -3.82
C ASP A 135 -1.19 -7.65 -3.01
N ILE A 136 -1.40 -7.40 -1.72
CA ILE A 136 -2.46 -8.09 -0.94
C ILE A 136 -3.53 -7.10 -0.48
N GLY A 137 -3.10 -6.07 0.24
CA GLY A 137 -3.96 -5.07 0.88
C GLY A 137 -4.43 -3.97 -0.07
N PRO A 138 -5.27 -3.06 0.44
CA PRO A 138 -5.48 -1.79 -0.22
C PRO A 138 -4.19 -0.96 -0.15
N PRO A 139 -3.94 -0.08 -1.12
CA PRO A 139 -2.79 0.81 -1.04
C PRO A 139 -2.81 1.67 0.23
N CYS A 140 -1.63 2.16 0.62
CA CYS A 140 -1.38 2.85 1.89
C CYS A 140 -1.55 1.99 3.15
N SER A 141 -1.57 0.66 2.99
CA SER A 141 -1.68 -0.28 4.10
C SER A 141 -0.59 -1.33 4.00
N VAL A 142 -0.22 -1.91 5.14
CA VAL A 142 0.42 -3.22 5.18
C VAL A 142 -0.66 -4.26 5.43
N ALA A 143 -0.53 -5.46 4.88
CA ALA A 143 -1.61 -6.45 4.92
C ALA A 143 -1.06 -7.87 4.87
N TYR A 144 -1.89 -8.84 5.23
CA TYR A 144 -1.50 -10.23 5.10
C TYR A 144 -2.64 -11.14 4.66
N ASN A 145 -2.28 -12.32 4.13
CA ASN A 145 -3.21 -13.44 3.95
C ASN A 145 -2.48 -14.78 4.07
N PHE A 146 -3.22 -15.84 4.41
CA PHE A 146 -2.82 -17.23 4.22
C PHE A 146 -3.19 -17.69 2.81
N VAL A 147 -2.21 -18.19 2.07
CA VAL A 147 -2.43 -18.60 0.68
C VAL A 147 -2.89 -20.05 0.65
N ALA A 148 -4.11 -20.29 0.19
CA ALA A 148 -4.71 -21.63 0.19
C ALA A 148 -4.44 -22.43 -1.10
N LYS A 149 -4.21 -21.74 -2.21
CA LYS A 149 -4.03 -22.33 -3.55
C LYS A 149 -3.00 -21.54 -4.35
N PRO A 150 -2.30 -22.15 -5.33
CA PRO A 150 -1.37 -21.42 -6.18
C PRO A 150 -2.02 -20.24 -6.89
N VAL A 151 -1.28 -19.14 -7.03
CA VAL A 151 -1.75 -17.88 -7.63
C VAL A 151 -0.75 -17.37 -8.67
N THR A 152 -1.23 -16.69 -9.71
CA THR A 152 -0.36 -16.07 -10.73
C THR A 152 -0.01 -14.61 -10.42
N ASP A 153 -0.77 -13.99 -9.52
CA ASP A 153 -0.58 -12.63 -9.00
C ASP A 153 -1.14 -12.60 -7.58
N LEU A 154 -0.33 -12.18 -6.61
CA LEU A 154 -0.76 -12.02 -5.21
C LEU A 154 -1.94 -11.04 -5.10
N PHE A 155 -2.12 -10.13 -6.06
CA PHE A 155 -3.25 -9.19 -6.13
C PHE A 155 -4.62 -9.84 -6.23
N HIS A 156 -4.71 -11.13 -6.54
CA HIS A 156 -5.98 -11.86 -6.49
C HIS A 156 -6.36 -12.31 -5.07
N LEU A 157 -5.47 -12.20 -4.09
CA LEU A 157 -5.76 -12.50 -2.70
C LEU A 157 -6.59 -11.37 -2.06
N GLU A 158 -7.51 -11.74 -1.18
CA GLU A 158 -8.19 -10.79 -0.30
C GLU A 158 -7.39 -10.68 1.00
N ALA A 159 -7.12 -9.47 1.49
CA ALA A 159 -6.44 -9.34 2.77
C ALA A 159 -7.27 -9.95 3.89
N LYS A 160 -6.65 -10.80 4.73
CA LYS A 160 -7.30 -11.33 5.94
C LYS A 160 -7.42 -10.24 7.00
N ASN A 161 -6.37 -9.45 7.16
CA ASN A 161 -6.37 -8.21 7.92
C ASN A 161 -5.37 -7.23 7.30
N ALA A 162 -5.50 -5.95 7.63
CA ALA A 162 -4.59 -4.90 7.18
C ALA A 162 -4.39 -3.84 8.27
N PHE A 163 -3.31 -3.10 8.15
CA PHE A 163 -3.01 -1.95 9.00
C PHE A 163 -2.76 -0.74 8.11
N PHE A 164 -3.62 0.26 8.25
CA PHE A 164 -3.60 1.47 7.43
C PHE A 164 -2.56 2.47 7.91
N VAL A 165 -1.54 2.67 7.08
CA VAL A 165 -0.49 3.65 7.33
C VAL A 165 -0.96 5.03 6.85
N GLY A 166 -1.64 5.10 5.71
CA GLY A 166 -2.23 6.32 5.16
C GLY A 166 -1.31 7.16 4.26
N VAL A 167 -0.15 6.62 3.90
CA VAL A 167 0.79 7.22 2.92
C VAL A 167 1.24 6.15 1.92
N THR A 168 1.70 6.57 0.73
CA THR A 168 2.18 5.64 -0.31
C THR A 168 3.68 5.32 -0.21
N SER A 169 4.39 5.94 0.73
CA SER A 169 5.83 5.77 0.94
C SER A 169 6.13 5.73 2.44
N PRO A 170 7.01 4.83 2.90
CA PRO A 170 7.40 4.74 4.31
C PRO A 170 8.16 5.99 4.81
N SER A 171 8.70 6.84 3.95
CA SER A 171 9.64 7.92 4.34
C SER A 171 9.14 8.90 5.40
N LYS A 172 7.83 9.10 5.54
CA LYS A 172 7.22 9.96 6.57
C LYS A 172 6.47 9.19 7.65
N ALA A 173 6.56 7.86 7.65
CA ALA A 173 5.74 6.98 8.49
C ALA A 173 6.48 5.70 8.89
N ILE A 174 7.82 5.72 8.97
CA ILE A 174 8.66 4.55 9.26
C ILE A 174 8.16 3.77 10.48
N ASP A 175 7.95 4.46 11.61
CA ASP A 175 7.49 3.84 12.85
C ASP A 175 6.16 3.12 12.67
N LYS A 176 5.19 3.81 12.04
CA LYS A 176 3.85 3.30 11.82
C LYS A 176 3.82 2.10 10.87
N VAL A 177 4.71 2.05 9.88
CA VAL A 177 4.85 0.89 8.99
C VAL A 177 5.37 -0.32 9.77
N ILE A 178 6.43 -0.13 10.54
CA ILE A 178 7.05 -1.18 11.33
C ILE A 178 6.06 -1.71 12.38
N GLU A 179 5.37 -0.82 13.09
CA GLU A 179 4.32 -1.17 14.05
C GLU A 179 3.25 -2.04 13.38
N GLY A 180 2.71 -1.61 12.24
CA GLY A 180 1.72 -2.38 11.49
C GLY A 180 2.21 -3.77 11.09
N LEU A 181 3.45 -3.89 10.60
CA LEU A 181 4.02 -5.17 10.22
C LEU A 181 4.24 -6.09 11.42
N VAL A 182 4.69 -5.56 12.57
CA VAL A 182 4.88 -6.32 13.81
C VAL A 182 3.54 -6.80 14.37
N LEU A 183 2.51 -5.94 14.36
CA LEU A 183 1.15 -6.30 14.77
C LEU A 183 0.57 -7.43 13.91
N LEU A 184 0.62 -7.28 12.59
CA LEU A 184 0.10 -8.31 11.67
C LEU A 184 0.94 -9.60 11.73
N LYS A 185 2.27 -9.51 11.92
CA LYS A 185 3.12 -10.67 12.20
C LYS A 185 2.61 -11.44 13.40
N LYS A 186 2.30 -10.78 14.51
CA LYS A 186 1.81 -11.44 15.73
C LYS A 186 0.51 -12.21 15.45
N GLU A 187 -0.44 -11.60 14.75
CA GLU A 187 -1.70 -12.25 14.36
C GLU A 187 -1.48 -13.44 13.42
N ILE A 188 -0.54 -13.33 12.48
CA ILE A 188 -0.16 -14.43 11.60
C ILE A 188 0.33 -15.63 12.42
N LEU A 189 1.15 -15.42 13.46
CA LEU A 189 1.71 -16.49 14.30
C LEU A 189 0.62 -17.29 15.05
N GLU A 190 -0.46 -16.64 15.47
CA GLU A 190 -1.64 -17.31 16.07
C GLU A 190 -2.29 -18.30 15.10
N GLY A 191 -2.14 -18.03 13.80
CA GLY A 191 -2.56 -18.93 12.73
C GLY A 191 -1.57 -20.05 12.42
N SER A 192 -0.57 -20.33 13.25
CA SER A 192 0.39 -21.45 13.10
C SER A 192 0.84 -21.73 11.65
N PRO A 193 1.44 -20.75 10.93
CA PRO A 193 2.01 -21.00 9.61
C PRO A 193 3.24 -21.89 9.72
N ASP A 194 3.59 -22.57 8.63
CA ASP A 194 4.92 -23.16 8.48
C ASP A 194 5.94 -22.10 8.09
N ILE A 195 5.53 -21.16 7.21
CA ILE A 195 6.40 -20.16 6.61
C ILE A 195 5.65 -18.82 6.46
N ILE A 196 6.34 -17.72 6.75
CA ILE A 196 5.89 -16.35 6.52
C ILE A 196 6.81 -15.72 5.47
N VAL A 197 6.26 -15.37 4.31
CA VAL A 197 6.96 -14.63 3.26
C VAL A 197 6.64 -13.15 3.40
N ILE A 198 7.64 -12.31 3.64
CA ILE A 198 7.49 -10.87 3.82
C ILE A 198 7.94 -10.16 2.53
N ASN A 199 6.98 -9.59 1.81
CA ASN A 199 7.24 -8.68 0.70
C ASN A 199 7.47 -7.27 1.24
N THR A 200 8.46 -6.54 0.73
CA THR A 200 8.76 -5.17 1.18
C THR A 200 8.70 -4.17 0.04
N ASP A 201 8.57 -2.89 0.37
CA ASP A 201 8.67 -1.79 -0.59
C ASP A 201 10.07 -1.72 -1.25
N GLY A 202 10.18 -0.99 -2.36
CA GLY A 202 11.44 -0.79 -3.08
C GLY A 202 12.30 0.38 -2.61
N TRP A 203 12.03 1.00 -1.46
CA TRP A 203 12.81 2.14 -0.96
C TRP A 203 14.07 1.63 -0.26
N VAL A 204 15.19 1.65 -0.99
CA VAL A 204 16.50 1.12 -0.55
C VAL A 204 17.64 2.12 -0.73
N GLU A 205 17.36 3.28 -1.33
CA GLU A 205 18.35 4.32 -1.65
C GLU A 205 18.20 5.52 -0.72
N GLY A 206 19.34 6.04 -0.23
CA GLY A 206 19.42 7.11 0.76
C GLY A 206 19.56 6.57 2.19
N GLU A 207 20.14 7.39 3.07
CA GLU A 207 20.45 7.02 4.46
C GLU A 207 19.20 6.59 5.24
N ASP A 208 18.11 7.37 5.13
CA ASP A 208 16.83 7.03 5.78
C ASP A 208 16.26 5.68 5.29
N ALA A 209 16.40 5.38 4.00
CA ALA A 209 15.92 4.13 3.42
C ALA A 209 16.73 2.92 3.93
N VAL A 210 18.05 3.08 4.00
CA VAL A 210 18.96 2.06 4.55
C VAL A 210 18.66 1.80 6.01
N ASN A 211 18.55 2.86 6.82
CA ASN A 211 18.21 2.77 8.25
C ASN A 211 16.84 2.12 8.46
N TYR A 212 15.86 2.46 7.63
CA TYR A 212 14.54 1.83 7.63
C TYR A 212 14.61 0.32 7.35
N LYS A 213 15.37 -0.13 6.34
CA LYS A 213 15.50 -1.58 6.02
C LYS A 213 16.25 -2.34 7.11
N ILE A 214 17.31 -1.75 7.69
CA ILE A 214 18.02 -2.35 8.83
C ILE A 214 17.05 -2.52 10.02
N ARG A 215 16.26 -1.49 10.32
CA ARG A 215 15.28 -1.55 11.41
C ARG A 215 14.17 -2.56 11.11
N LEU A 216 13.68 -2.65 9.88
CA LEU A 216 12.72 -3.69 9.49
C LEU A 216 13.26 -5.10 9.75
N VAL A 217 14.50 -5.39 9.34
CA VAL A 217 15.13 -6.69 9.57
C VAL A 217 15.27 -6.95 11.07
N LYS A 218 15.67 -5.94 11.86
CA LYS A 218 15.78 -6.07 13.31
C LYS A 218 14.43 -6.38 13.97
N GLU A 219 13.41 -5.56 13.73
CA GLU A 219 12.10 -5.66 14.40
C GLU A 219 11.29 -6.89 13.96
N LEU A 220 11.40 -7.28 12.69
CA LEU A 220 10.72 -8.46 12.18
C LEU A 220 11.55 -9.74 12.38
N SER A 221 12.87 -9.65 12.62
CA SER A 221 13.75 -10.79 12.91
C SER A 221 13.53 -12.00 11.97
N PRO A 222 13.67 -11.83 10.64
CA PRO A 222 13.51 -12.94 9.71
C PRO A 222 14.64 -13.98 9.85
N ASP A 223 14.34 -15.27 9.66
CA ASP A 223 15.33 -16.35 9.61
C ASP A 223 16.26 -16.21 8.38
N THR A 224 15.78 -15.62 7.30
CA THR A 224 16.56 -15.37 6.09
C THR A 224 16.07 -14.14 5.34
N VAL A 225 17.00 -13.30 4.89
CA VAL A 225 16.74 -12.17 4.00
C VAL A 225 17.14 -12.54 2.56
N LEU A 226 16.19 -12.48 1.64
CA LEU A 226 16.38 -12.72 0.21
C LEU A 226 16.55 -11.37 -0.49
N CYS A 227 17.78 -11.07 -0.89
CA CYS A 227 18.18 -9.81 -1.49
C CYS A 227 18.18 -9.93 -3.01
N ILE A 228 17.19 -9.34 -3.68
CA ILE A 228 17.15 -9.26 -5.15
C ILE A 228 18.08 -8.14 -5.60
N ASN A 229 19.25 -8.52 -6.10
CA ASN A 229 20.25 -7.56 -6.57
C ASN A 229 20.08 -7.32 -8.07
N GLN A 230 19.93 -6.05 -8.43
CA GLN A 230 19.87 -5.58 -9.82
C GLN A 230 21.00 -4.57 -10.00
N ASN A 231 21.98 -4.91 -10.83
CA ASN A 231 23.13 -4.04 -11.15
C ASN A 231 23.84 -3.48 -9.91
N ASP A 232 24.01 -4.30 -8.86
CA ASP A 232 24.67 -3.93 -7.60
C ASP A 232 24.05 -2.78 -6.80
N ALA A 233 22.82 -2.38 -7.14
CA ALA A 233 22.15 -1.24 -6.52
C ALA A 233 21.92 -1.39 -5.00
N ILE A 234 21.77 -2.62 -4.51
CA ILE A 234 21.56 -2.88 -3.07
C ILE A 234 22.81 -3.43 -2.37
N THR A 235 23.95 -3.49 -3.05
CA THR A 235 25.20 -4.00 -2.47
C THR A 235 25.63 -3.28 -1.18
N PRO A 236 25.51 -1.94 -1.05
CA PRO A 236 25.79 -1.26 0.21
C PRO A 236 24.88 -1.73 1.37
N LEU A 237 23.58 -1.88 1.10
CA LEU A 237 22.62 -2.38 2.08
C LEU A 237 22.92 -3.83 2.48
N ILE A 238 23.28 -4.69 1.53
CA ILE A 238 23.64 -6.09 1.78
C ILE A 238 24.82 -6.20 2.76
N LYS A 239 25.83 -5.32 2.64
CA LYS A 239 26.98 -5.28 3.56
C LYS A 239 26.55 -4.88 4.98
N LEU A 240 25.66 -3.89 5.10
CA LEU A 240 25.17 -3.46 6.42
C LEU A 240 24.29 -4.51 7.12
N LEU A 241 23.73 -5.46 6.38
CA LEU A 241 22.99 -6.62 6.91
C LEU A 241 23.92 -7.81 7.25
N GLU A 242 25.17 -7.57 7.64
CA GLU A 242 26.19 -8.60 7.90
C GLU A 242 25.74 -9.68 8.91
N ASN A 243 25.04 -9.28 9.97
CA ASN A 243 24.61 -10.17 11.05
C ASN A 243 23.36 -11.01 10.73
N SER A 244 22.73 -10.82 9.56
CA SER A 244 21.54 -11.58 9.16
C SER A 244 21.90 -12.65 8.14
N LYS A 245 21.33 -13.85 8.27
CA LYS A 245 21.40 -14.87 7.22
C LYS A 245 20.75 -14.30 5.96
N LYS A 246 21.49 -14.28 4.86
CA LYS A 246 21.05 -13.66 3.61
C LYS A 246 21.43 -14.49 2.40
N LEU A 247 20.58 -14.45 1.39
CA LEU A 247 20.85 -15.01 0.06
C LEU A 247 20.66 -13.91 -0.97
N VAL A 248 21.66 -13.73 -1.83
CA VAL A 248 21.55 -12.80 -2.96
C VAL A 248 20.98 -13.57 -4.14
N ILE A 249 19.92 -13.05 -4.73
CA ILE A 249 19.28 -13.60 -5.92
C ILE A 249 19.22 -12.56 -7.02
N GLU A 250 19.14 -13.03 -8.25
CA GLU A 250 19.17 -12.16 -9.43
C GLU A 250 17.78 -11.61 -9.73
N SER A 251 17.76 -10.39 -10.26
CA SER A 251 16.56 -9.85 -10.92
C SER A 251 16.34 -10.58 -12.26
N PRO A 252 15.09 -10.90 -12.65
CA PRO A 252 14.81 -11.53 -13.93
C PRO A 252 15.29 -10.67 -15.10
N PRO A 253 15.91 -11.25 -16.16
CA PRO A 253 16.41 -10.48 -17.30
C PRO A 253 15.30 -9.81 -18.11
N THR A 254 14.08 -10.32 -18.00
CA THR A 254 12.89 -9.84 -18.72
C THR A 254 12.11 -8.78 -17.95
N ILE A 255 12.61 -8.34 -16.79
CA ILE A 255 11.96 -7.33 -15.96
C ILE A 255 11.94 -5.98 -16.68
N LYS A 256 10.79 -5.31 -16.67
CA LYS A 256 10.63 -3.98 -17.26
C LYS A 256 10.55 -2.93 -16.16
N GLN A 257 11.32 -1.86 -16.32
CA GLN A 257 11.18 -0.66 -15.49
C GLN A 257 9.84 0.00 -15.77
N ARG A 258 9.15 0.41 -14.71
CA ARG A 258 7.86 1.10 -14.82
C ARG A 258 8.06 2.59 -14.66
N SER A 259 7.34 3.38 -15.46
CA SER A 259 7.25 4.82 -15.22
C SER A 259 6.50 5.10 -13.90
N ARG A 260 6.63 6.32 -13.38
CA ARG A 260 5.90 6.75 -12.19
C ARG A 260 4.39 6.67 -12.41
N GLU A 261 3.94 7.01 -13.60
CA GLU A 261 2.54 6.95 -14.04
C GLU A 261 2.04 5.51 -14.04
N LYS A 262 2.80 4.56 -14.59
CA LYS A 262 2.40 3.14 -14.60
C LYS A 262 2.26 2.56 -13.19
N ARG A 263 3.15 2.95 -12.27
CA ARG A 263 3.06 2.57 -10.84
C ARG A 263 1.85 3.21 -10.17
N LYS A 264 1.54 4.47 -10.50
CA LYS A 264 0.33 5.15 -10.06
C LYS A 264 -0.93 4.43 -10.55
N SER A 265 -1.01 4.06 -11.84
CA SER A 265 -2.14 3.31 -12.39
C SER A 265 -2.34 1.95 -11.71
N LEU A 266 -1.26 1.22 -11.43
CA LEU A 266 -1.32 -0.03 -10.66
C LEU A 266 -1.89 0.17 -9.25
N ARG A 267 -1.53 1.28 -8.60
CA ARG A 267 -2.08 1.65 -7.29
C ARG A 267 -3.56 2.03 -7.37
N GLU A 268 -3.95 2.78 -8.40
CA GLU A 268 -5.35 3.14 -8.66
C GLU A 268 -6.24 1.90 -8.89
N LEU A 269 -5.73 0.86 -9.57
CA LEU A 269 -6.41 -0.44 -9.65
C LEU A 269 -6.63 -1.07 -8.26
N GLY A 270 -5.71 -0.86 -7.32
CA GLY A 270 -5.86 -1.27 -5.92
C GLY A 270 -7.05 -0.58 -5.23
N TYR A 271 -7.21 0.74 -5.41
CA TYR A 271 -8.38 1.45 -4.89
C TYR A 271 -9.67 0.93 -5.52
N ILE A 272 -9.70 0.75 -6.84
CA ILE A 272 -10.87 0.25 -7.56
C ILE A 272 -11.28 -1.14 -7.06
N LYS A 273 -10.30 -2.04 -6.83
CA LYS A 273 -10.56 -3.38 -6.26
C LYS A 273 -11.29 -3.29 -4.91
N TYR A 274 -10.78 -2.46 -4.00
CA TYR A 274 -11.26 -2.39 -2.62
C TYR A 274 -12.47 -1.46 -2.43
N LEU A 275 -12.76 -0.57 -3.37
CA LEU A 275 -13.93 0.32 -3.37
C LEU A 275 -15.00 -0.13 -4.36
N LYS A 276 -14.87 -1.34 -4.92
CA LYS A 276 -15.88 -1.93 -5.80
C LYS A 276 -17.22 -1.99 -5.08
N ASN A 277 -18.28 -1.53 -5.74
CA ASN A 277 -19.64 -1.45 -5.19
C ASN A 277 -19.80 -0.53 -3.97
N ALA A 278 -18.89 0.43 -3.78
CA ALA A 278 -18.97 1.38 -2.68
C ALA A 278 -20.26 2.23 -2.75
N LYS A 279 -20.81 2.55 -1.58
CA LYS A 279 -21.96 3.44 -1.41
C LYS A 279 -21.59 4.54 -0.43
N VAL A 280 -22.26 5.69 -0.56
CA VAL A 280 -22.06 6.79 0.40
C VAL A 280 -22.81 6.45 1.69
N GLN A 281 -22.07 6.43 2.79
CA GLN A 281 -22.61 6.23 4.14
C GLN A 281 -22.43 7.50 4.96
N SER A 282 -23.48 7.87 5.70
CA SER A 282 -23.47 9.01 6.60
C SER A 282 -23.27 8.53 8.02
N ILE A 283 -22.11 8.81 8.60
CA ILE A 283 -21.67 8.31 9.91
C ILE A 283 -21.61 9.49 10.89
N PRO A 284 -22.34 9.45 12.02
CA PRO A 284 -22.21 10.47 13.06
C PRO A 284 -20.80 10.51 13.66
N LEU A 285 -20.19 11.70 13.74
CA LEU A 285 -18.87 11.90 14.36
C LEU A 285 -18.83 11.51 15.85
N GLY A 286 -19.98 11.47 16.52
CA GLY A 286 -20.08 11.02 17.91
C GLY A 286 -20.01 9.51 18.10
N TRP A 287 -20.18 8.72 17.03
CA TRP A 287 -20.22 7.26 17.08
C TRP A 287 -18.87 6.62 16.73
N VAL A 288 -17.98 7.37 16.10
CA VAL A 288 -16.68 6.87 15.65
C VAL A 288 -15.54 7.64 16.26
N ASN A 289 -14.44 6.94 16.54
CA ASN A 289 -13.15 7.56 16.72
C ASN A 289 -12.59 7.95 15.34
N VAL A 290 -12.02 9.13 15.19
CA VAL A 290 -11.33 9.51 13.94
C VAL A 290 -9.84 9.47 14.20
N GLU A 291 -9.00 9.06 13.26
CA GLU A 291 -7.53 9.01 13.44
C GLU A 291 -6.84 9.62 12.23
N GLY A 292 -5.59 10.05 12.37
CA GLY A 292 -4.79 10.60 11.25
C GLY A 292 -5.25 11.96 10.73
N ASN A 293 -6.39 12.47 11.23
CA ASN A 293 -6.81 13.84 11.07
C ASN A 293 -7.24 14.42 12.44
N GLU A 294 -6.39 15.28 12.99
CA GLU A 294 -6.57 15.93 14.29
C GLU A 294 -7.79 16.87 14.31
N LEU A 295 -8.23 17.36 13.14
CA LEU A 295 -9.39 18.25 12.97
C LEU A 295 -10.71 17.56 13.24
N LEU A 296 -10.80 16.29 12.85
CA LEU A 296 -12.01 15.47 12.95
C LEU A 296 -12.06 14.69 14.28
N ASN A 297 -10.92 14.62 14.96
CA ASN A 297 -10.68 13.84 16.18
C ASN A 297 -11.39 14.36 17.43
N LEU A 298 -11.73 15.65 17.48
CA LEU A 298 -12.14 16.30 18.72
C LEU A 298 -13.60 16.73 18.69
N SER A 299 -14.47 15.79 18.31
CA SER A 299 -15.92 15.85 18.56
C SER A 299 -16.28 16.07 20.04
N ARG A 300 -15.30 16.03 20.96
CA ARG A 300 -15.44 16.24 22.41
C ARG A 300 -14.95 17.59 22.95
N ILE A 301 -14.22 18.40 22.17
CA ILE A 301 -13.76 19.74 22.63
C ILE A 301 -14.43 20.81 21.76
N SER A 302 -15.76 20.85 21.78
CA SER A 302 -16.44 22.11 21.47
C SER A 302 -16.43 22.93 22.75
N ASP A 303 -15.41 23.76 22.95
CA ASP A 303 -15.46 24.77 24.00
C ASP A 303 -16.55 25.78 23.58
N LYS A 304 -17.78 25.57 24.04
CA LYS A 304 -18.90 26.52 23.92
C LYS A 304 -18.81 27.60 25.02
N GLY A 305 -17.61 27.89 25.52
CA GLY A 305 -17.37 28.86 26.59
C GLY A 305 -17.08 30.29 26.11
N ARG A 306 -16.77 31.16 27.07
CA ARG A 306 -16.37 32.57 26.85
C ARG A 306 -15.16 32.70 25.91
N ARG A 307 -14.29 31.70 25.89
CA ARG A 307 -13.06 31.67 25.08
C ARG A 307 -13.32 31.59 23.58
N ALA A 308 -14.30 30.79 23.15
CA ALA A 308 -14.69 30.72 21.74
C ALA A 308 -15.22 32.05 21.21
N LYS A 309 -15.97 32.79 22.04
CA LYS A 309 -16.49 34.11 21.66
C LYS A 309 -15.36 35.11 21.41
N ILE A 310 -14.35 35.14 22.28
CA ILE A 310 -13.16 35.97 22.09
C ILE A 310 -12.45 35.60 20.79
N ILE A 311 -12.28 34.29 20.51
CA ILE A 311 -11.67 33.84 19.25
C ILE A 311 -12.49 34.31 18.03
N TYR A 312 -13.81 34.24 18.08
CA TYR A 312 -14.66 34.71 16.97
C TYR A 312 -14.52 36.22 16.73
N ASP A 313 -14.46 36.99 17.81
CA ASP A 313 -14.28 38.44 17.76
C ASP A 313 -12.88 38.79 17.19
N LEU A 314 -11.82 38.09 17.62
CA LEU A 314 -10.46 38.26 17.10
C LEU A 314 -10.32 37.82 15.63
N LEU A 315 -10.99 36.74 15.23
CA LEU A 315 -11.06 36.30 13.83
C LEU A 315 -11.85 37.27 12.95
N GLY A 316 -12.74 38.06 13.54
CA GLY A 316 -13.71 38.91 12.82
C GLY A 316 -14.83 38.12 12.14
N MET A 317 -14.97 36.82 12.45
CA MET A 317 -16.02 35.97 11.90
C MET A 317 -16.25 34.72 12.74
N LYS A 318 -17.45 34.14 12.61
CA LYS A 318 -17.74 32.81 13.15
C LYS A 318 -17.26 31.71 12.19
N PRO A 319 -16.29 30.86 12.57
CA PRO A 319 -15.87 29.72 11.77
C PRO A 319 -16.93 28.62 11.76
N LEU A 320 -16.86 27.71 10.78
CA LEU A 320 -17.72 26.53 10.71
C LEU A 320 -17.43 25.56 11.85
N HIS A 321 -16.16 25.43 12.18
CA HIS A 321 -15.66 24.62 13.29
C HIS A 321 -14.30 25.17 13.71
N PHE A 322 -13.92 24.98 14.96
CA PHE A 322 -12.54 25.15 15.37
C PHE A 322 -12.20 24.14 16.45
N VAL A 323 -10.92 23.76 16.50
CA VAL A 323 -10.39 22.77 17.42
C VAL A 323 -9.07 23.29 17.97
N GLU A 324 -8.90 23.24 19.28
CA GLU A 324 -7.64 23.58 19.95
C GLU A 324 -6.85 22.30 20.24
N LEU A 325 -5.64 22.21 19.67
CA LEU A 325 -4.68 21.13 19.87
C LEU A 325 -3.57 21.59 20.84
N ARG A 326 -2.60 20.71 21.13
CA ARG A 326 -1.52 21.01 22.09
C ARG A 326 -0.65 22.17 21.63
N ASP A 327 -0.32 22.22 20.35
CA ASP A 327 0.65 23.16 19.74
C ASP A 327 0.01 24.15 18.75
N LYS A 328 -1.22 23.89 18.31
CA LYS A 328 -1.93 24.70 17.31
C LYS A 328 -3.45 24.79 17.56
N ILE A 329 -4.10 25.74 16.91
CA ILE A 329 -5.55 25.81 16.75
C ILE A 329 -5.87 25.67 15.28
N CYS A 330 -6.82 24.81 14.97
CA CYS A 330 -7.30 24.65 13.61
C CYS A 330 -8.68 25.26 13.45
N VAL A 331 -8.85 26.09 12.43
CA VAL A 331 -10.08 26.86 12.18
C VAL A 331 -10.62 26.49 10.81
N VAL A 332 -11.82 25.94 10.77
CA VAL A 332 -12.50 25.56 9.54
C VAL A 332 -13.41 26.69 9.06
N ILE A 333 -13.20 27.15 7.83
CA ILE A 333 -14.02 28.20 7.19
C ILE A 333 -14.68 27.71 5.91
N GLY A 334 -15.69 28.45 5.43
CA GLY A 334 -16.37 28.14 4.16
C GLY A 334 -15.45 28.28 2.94
N LYS A 335 -15.77 27.58 1.84
CA LYS A 335 -14.97 27.52 0.60
C LYS A 335 -14.51 28.90 0.09
N SER A 336 -15.40 29.90 0.15
CA SER A 336 -15.18 31.24 -0.39
C SER A 336 -14.97 32.30 0.71
N ARG A 337 -14.50 31.90 1.89
CA ARG A 337 -14.20 32.83 3.00
C ARG A 337 -12.70 32.93 3.21
N TRP A 338 -12.25 34.06 3.72
CA TRP A 338 -10.87 34.32 4.12
C TRP A 338 -10.83 35.04 5.46
N ILE A 339 -9.71 34.91 6.16
CA ILE A 339 -9.39 35.63 7.39
C ILE A 339 -8.09 36.39 7.08
N SER A 340 -7.99 37.65 7.51
CA SER A 340 -6.76 38.43 7.32
C SER A 340 -5.63 37.89 8.19
N ASP A 341 -4.38 38.00 7.71
CA ASP A 341 -3.19 37.61 8.48
C ASP A 341 -3.09 38.34 9.83
N GLU A 342 -3.56 39.59 9.88
CA GLU A 342 -3.63 40.36 11.13
C GLU A 342 -4.56 39.69 12.15
N ASN A 343 -5.74 39.24 11.72
CA ASN A 343 -6.70 38.56 12.60
C ASN A 343 -6.19 37.18 13.03
N ILE A 344 -5.49 36.46 12.14
CA ILE A 344 -4.81 35.20 12.48
C ILE A 344 -3.79 35.46 13.60
N ARG A 345 -2.90 36.46 13.43
CA ARG A 345 -1.89 36.82 14.43
C ARG A 345 -2.48 37.25 15.77
N LYS A 346 -3.61 37.97 15.76
CA LYS A 346 -4.35 38.34 16.99
C LYS A 346 -4.78 37.09 17.77
N VAL A 347 -5.29 36.08 17.07
CA VAL A 347 -5.65 34.80 17.69
C VAL A 347 -4.41 34.07 18.17
N GLU A 348 -3.37 33.94 17.34
CA GLU A 348 -2.13 33.27 17.72
C GLU A 348 -1.49 33.86 18.98
N HIS A 349 -1.50 35.19 19.11
CA HIS A 349 -1.01 35.87 20.30
C HIS A 349 -1.89 35.62 21.53
N PHE A 350 -3.21 35.62 21.36
CA PHE A 350 -4.15 35.36 22.45
C PHE A 350 -4.09 33.92 22.96
N VAL A 351 -3.88 32.94 22.07
CA VAL A 351 -3.88 31.52 22.42
C VAL A 351 -2.49 30.93 22.62
N GLU A 352 -1.43 31.71 22.34
CA GLU A 352 -0.02 31.31 22.37
C GLU A 352 0.26 30.03 21.56
N LYS A 353 -0.45 29.87 20.44
CA LYS A 353 -0.41 28.70 19.56
C LYS A 353 -0.53 29.12 18.11
N ARG A 354 0.02 28.33 17.19
CA ARG A 354 -0.13 28.57 15.75
C ARG A 354 -1.59 28.39 15.33
N VAL A 355 -2.05 29.16 14.36
CA VAL A 355 -3.41 29.02 13.81
C VAL A 355 -3.35 28.49 12.39
N GLU A 356 -3.97 27.35 12.16
CA GLU A 356 -4.07 26.69 10.85
C GLU A 356 -5.49 26.87 10.30
N ILE A 357 -5.60 27.46 9.10
CA ILE A 357 -6.90 27.68 8.44
C ILE A 357 -7.17 26.56 7.45
N ILE A 358 -8.27 25.84 7.66
CA ILE A 358 -8.77 24.81 6.74
C ILE A 358 -10.06 25.28 6.06
N ARG A 359 -10.15 25.11 4.74
CA ARG A 359 -11.34 25.42 3.96
C ARG A 359 -12.22 24.17 3.83
N LYS A 360 -13.54 24.32 4.01
CA LYS A 360 -14.51 23.25 3.78
C LYS A 360 -14.26 22.61 2.40
N GLY A 361 -14.12 21.29 2.35
CA GLY A 361 -13.83 20.54 1.11
C GLY A 361 -12.34 20.28 0.86
N GLN A 362 -11.42 20.86 1.63
CA GLN A 362 -10.03 20.39 1.64
C GLN A 362 -9.89 18.97 2.22
N GLU A 363 -10.91 18.45 2.86
CA GLU A 363 -11.01 17.06 3.35
C GLU A 363 -11.50 16.08 2.26
N GLU A 364 -12.09 16.60 1.17
CA GLU A 364 -12.78 15.80 0.16
C GLU A 364 -11.80 14.94 -0.65
N GLY A 365 -12.19 13.69 -0.91
CA GLY A 365 -11.34 12.73 -1.59
C GLY A 365 -10.32 12.04 -0.69
N ALA A 366 -10.17 12.42 0.58
CA ALA A 366 -9.20 11.77 1.46
C ALA A 366 -9.48 10.27 1.58
N LEU A 367 -8.45 9.45 1.36
CA LEU A 367 -8.51 8.02 1.56
C LEU A 367 -8.61 7.71 3.05
N THR A 368 -9.52 6.83 3.42
CA THR A 368 -9.78 6.43 4.80
C THR A 368 -9.72 4.93 4.95
N ALA A 369 -9.36 4.45 6.13
CA ALA A 369 -9.56 3.08 6.57
C ALA A 369 -10.61 3.02 7.68
N LEU A 370 -11.39 1.96 7.66
CA LEU A 370 -12.52 1.73 8.55
C LEU A 370 -12.22 0.51 9.42
N TYR A 371 -12.38 0.64 10.72
CA TYR A 371 -12.12 -0.43 11.68
C TYR A 371 -13.33 -0.70 12.57
N SER A 372 -13.48 -1.95 13.00
CA SER A 372 -14.40 -2.35 14.07
C SER A 372 -13.89 -1.90 15.44
N ASP A 373 -14.71 -2.14 16.46
CA ASP A 373 -14.42 -1.89 17.87
C ASP A 373 -13.19 -2.65 18.37
N ASP A 374 -13.00 -3.89 17.90
CA ASP A 374 -11.84 -4.75 18.16
C ASP A 374 -10.59 -4.38 17.34
N ARG A 375 -10.59 -3.21 16.66
CA ARG A 375 -9.50 -2.72 15.80
C ARG A 375 -9.19 -3.61 14.59
N ARG A 376 -10.08 -4.52 14.17
CA ARG A 376 -9.93 -5.22 12.89
C ARG A 376 -10.23 -4.33 11.71
N PHE A 377 -9.45 -4.50 10.64
CA PHE A 377 -9.66 -3.76 9.41
C PHE A 377 -10.89 -4.25 8.67
N LEU A 378 -11.83 -3.35 8.39
CA LEU A 378 -13.06 -3.65 7.67
C LEU A 378 -12.95 -3.35 6.18
N GLY A 379 -12.16 -2.34 5.81
CA GLY A 379 -12.02 -1.87 4.44
C GLY A 379 -11.55 -0.43 4.36
N ILE A 380 -11.42 0.07 3.13
CA ILE A 380 -11.16 1.49 2.86
C ILE A 380 -12.44 2.23 2.47
N GLY A 381 -12.37 3.56 2.53
CA GLY A 381 -13.39 4.48 2.04
C GLY A 381 -12.78 5.78 1.52
N VAL A 382 -13.59 6.59 0.85
CA VAL A 382 -13.19 7.94 0.41
C VAL A 382 -14.09 8.96 1.09
N LEU A 383 -13.49 9.89 1.84
CA LEU A 383 -14.22 10.96 2.50
C LEU A 383 -14.82 11.92 1.46
N GLN A 384 -16.14 11.97 1.35
CA GLN A 384 -16.85 12.82 0.40
C GLN A 384 -17.19 14.18 1.02
N GLU A 385 -17.63 14.18 2.28
CA GLU A 385 -18.03 15.42 2.96
C GLU A 385 -17.88 15.28 4.48
N VAL A 386 -17.51 16.38 5.12
CA VAL A 386 -17.68 16.59 6.56
C VAL A 386 -18.77 17.65 6.75
N ASP A 387 -19.91 17.25 7.31
CA ASP A 387 -20.96 18.17 7.71
C ASP A 387 -20.70 18.61 9.15
N TYR A 388 -20.03 19.75 9.29
CA TYR A 388 -19.71 20.35 10.60
C TYR A 388 -20.95 20.80 11.38
N SER A 389 -22.09 21.04 10.70
CA SER A 389 -23.33 21.47 11.36
C SER A 389 -24.07 20.28 11.95
N ARG A 390 -24.22 19.20 11.17
CA ARG A 390 -24.85 17.94 11.61
C ARG A 390 -23.90 17.01 12.37
N LYS A 391 -22.60 17.34 12.37
CA LYS A 391 -21.52 16.50 12.91
C LYS A 391 -21.52 15.10 12.31
N THR A 392 -21.56 14.99 10.98
CA THR A 392 -21.57 13.71 10.26
C THR A 392 -20.48 13.65 9.18
N LEU A 393 -19.87 12.49 9.01
CA LEU A 393 -18.97 12.15 7.91
C LEU A 393 -19.75 11.44 6.81
N LYS A 394 -19.55 11.83 5.55
CA LYS A 394 -20.02 11.08 4.39
C LYS A 394 -18.84 10.36 3.77
N ILE A 395 -18.85 9.03 3.79
CA ILE A 395 -17.75 8.19 3.28
C ILE A 395 -18.29 7.27 2.18
N LEU A 396 -17.64 7.29 1.02
CA LEU A 396 -17.88 6.31 -0.04
C LEU A 396 -17.12 5.02 0.30
N THR A 397 -17.83 3.97 0.68
CA THR A 397 -17.21 2.69 1.09
C THR A 397 -18.14 1.50 0.82
N PRO A 398 -17.60 0.30 0.50
CA PRO A 398 -18.40 -0.92 0.41
C PRO A 398 -18.61 -1.60 1.78
N VAL A 399 -17.97 -1.12 2.85
CA VAL A 399 -18.07 -1.71 4.19
C VAL A 399 -19.48 -1.61 4.73
N SER A 400 -20.17 -2.73 4.93
CA SER A 400 -21.53 -2.75 5.51
C SER A 400 -21.59 -3.06 7.00
N LYS A 401 -20.46 -3.40 7.60
CA LYS A 401 -20.32 -3.72 9.04
C LYS A 401 -20.31 -2.43 9.87
N GLU A 402 -20.56 -2.56 11.17
CA GLU A 402 -20.46 -1.44 12.11
C GLU A 402 -19.02 -0.91 12.17
N ILE A 403 -18.89 0.42 12.04
CA ILE A 403 -17.62 1.13 12.00
C ILE A 403 -17.46 1.82 13.35
N ALA A 404 -16.37 1.53 14.05
CA ALA A 404 -16.03 2.17 15.33
C ALA A 404 -14.89 3.20 15.18
N THR A 405 -13.97 3.00 14.23
CA THR A 405 -12.87 3.94 13.98
C THR A 405 -12.70 4.24 12.49
N VAL A 406 -12.45 5.50 12.16
CA VAL A 406 -12.13 6.00 10.82
C VAL A 406 -10.74 6.63 10.83
N ALA A 407 -9.76 5.96 10.23
CA ALA A 407 -8.42 6.52 10.07
C ALA A 407 -8.29 7.24 8.71
N VAL A 408 -7.90 8.51 8.72
CA VAL A 408 -7.75 9.36 7.53
C VAL A 408 -6.29 9.38 7.10
N GLY A 409 -6.05 9.14 5.80
CA GLY A 409 -4.73 9.17 5.19
C GLY A 409 -4.42 10.49 4.49
N LYS A 410 -3.21 10.59 3.94
CA LYS A 410 -2.74 11.75 3.16
C LYS A 410 -3.00 11.64 1.66
N VAL A 411 -3.35 10.44 1.18
CA VAL A 411 -3.73 10.25 -0.23
C VAL A 411 -5.14 10.76 -0.46
N ARG A 412 -5.33 11.42 -1.61
CA ARG A 412 -6.63 11.90 -2.06
C ARG A 412 -6.99 11.32 -3.41
N LEU A 413 -8.25 10.97 -3.58
CA LEU A 413 -8.82 10.39 -4.78
C LEU A 413 -9.89 11.30 -5.37
N ASP A 414 -9.95 11.36 -6.70
CA ASP A 414 -11.05 11.99 -7.42
C ASP A 414 -12.28 11.06 -7.49
N LYS A 415 -13.35 11.53 -8.14
CA LYS A 415 -14.59 10.77 -8.34
C LYS A 415 -14.42 9.46 -9.13
N ASN A 416 -13.33 9.33 -9.89
CA ASN A 416 -12.98 8.15 -10.67
C ASN A 416 -11.95 7.27 -9.94
N LEU A 417 -11.70 7.54 -8.66
CA LEU A 417 -10.71 6.86 -7.82
C LEU A 417 -9.26 7.00 -8.31
N ARG A 418 -8.96 8.08 -9.03
CA ARG A 418 -7.60 8.44 -9.45
C ARG A 418 -6.95 9.32 -8.40
N GLU A 419 -5.64 9.18 -8.20
CA GLU A 419 -4.96 9.99 -7.19
C GLU A 419 -4.80 11.43 -7.64
N ILE A 420 -5.17 12.34 -6.75
CA ILE A 420 -4.96 13.78 -6.89
C ILE A 420 -3.56 14.08 -6.33
N PRO A 421 -2.68 14.74 -7.11
CA PRO A 421 -1.40 15.21 -6.58
C PRO A 421 -1.63 16.12 -5.37
N PRO A 422 -0.77 16.07 -4.34
CA PRO A 422 -0.84 17.03 -3.26
C PRO A 422 -0.76 18.45 -3.84
N SER A 423 -1.70 19.32 -3.46
CA SER A 423 -1.66 20.73 -3.86
C SER A 423 -0.41 21.39 -3.29
N ASN A 424 0.32 22.14 -4.11
CA ASN A 424 1.53 22.89 -3.70
C ASN A 424 1.30 23.86 -2.50
N ASP A 425 0.05 24.12 -2.12
CA ASP A 425 -0.31 24.94 -0.95
C ASP A 425 0.09 24.29 0.39
N GLU A 426 0.28 22.97 0.48
CA GLU A 426 0.69 22.31 1.73
C GLU A 426 2.21 22.43 2.02
N GLY A 427 2.99 23.02 1.09
CA GLY A 427 4.46 23.13 1.19
C GLY A 427 5.04 24.54 1.19
N GLN A 428 4.24 25.60 1.02
CA GLN A 428 4.75 26.97 0.84
C GLN A 428 4.48 27.95 1.99
N GLN A 429 3.82 27.55 3.07
CA GLN A 429 3.66 28.43 4.25
C GLN A 429 4.72 28.21 5.34
N GLY A 430 5.71 27.33 5.12
CA GLY A 430 6.76 27.02 6.10
C GLY A 430 8.18 27.49 5.77
N LEU A 431 8.47 28.02 4.56
CA LEU A 431 9.86 28.19 4.10
C LEU A 431 10.20 29.49 3.36
N THR A 432 9.32 30.49 3.30
CA THR A 432 9.54 31.72 2.51
C THR A 432 9.86 32.98 3.32
N TYR A 433 10.29 32.88 4.58
CA TYR A 433 10.66 34.07 5.38
C TYR A 433 12.11 34.16 5.88
N ILE A 434 12.99 33.18 5.60
CA ILE A 434 14.39 33.21 6.11
C ILE A 434 15.45 33.43 5.02
N GLN A 435 15.13 33.48 3.72
CA GLN A 435 16.12 33.69 2.65
C GLN A 435 16.08 35.09 1.98
N ARG A 436 15.66 36.14 2.71
CA ARG A 436 15.77 37.53 2.22
C ARG A 436 16.54 38.49 3.11
N LEU A 437 17.30 37.99 4.07
CA LEU A 437 18.24 38.78 4.86
C LEU A 437 19.54 38.01 5.05
N PHE A 438 20.26 37.75 3.97
CA PHE A 438 21.73 37.68 3.89
C PHE A 438 22.15 37.84 2.43
#